data_AF-A0A3Z0MS32-F1
#
_entry.id   AF-A0A3Z0MS32-F1
#
_cell.length_a   1.000
_cell.length_b   1.000
_cell.length_c   1.000
_cell.angle_alpha   90.00
_cell.angle_beta   90.00
_cell.angle_gamma   90.00
#
_symmetry.space_group_name_H-M   'P 1'
#
loop_
_entity.id
_entity.type
_entity.pdbx_description
1 polymer ?
#
loop_
_entity_poly.entity_id
_entity_poly.type
_entity_poly.pdbx_seq_one_letter_code
_entity_poly.pdbx_strand_id
1 'polypeptide(L)'
;MTALNKQALIAKIKKQTESFDTVVLKEDEANLLLDELEAAQKLATQQGNIAVALLDEVTTLRRNANDNVPELRECLEAAEKRIAELEARTVTLPHTFWYEHDDLSRDIPVLDKRLVKKAIRAAGIKVEGE
;
A
#
# COMPACT_ATOMS: atom_id res chain seq x y z
N MET A 1 -51.57 24.16 5.72
CA MET A 1 -50.45 24.01 6.67
C MET A 1 -49.21 24.58 6.00
N THR A 2 -48.90 25.84 6.26
CA THR A 2 -47.71 26.52 5.71
C THR A 2 -46.47 25.83 6.27
N ALA A 3 -45.63 25.27 5.39
CA ALA A 3 -44.32 24.79 5.80
C ALA A 3 -43.57 25.95 6.45
N LEU A 4 -43.32 25.86 7.76
CA LEU A 4 -42.57 26.86 8.51
C LEU A 4 -41.17 26.94 7.87
N ASN A 5 -40.80 28.12 7.34
CA ASN A 5 -39.51 28.28 6.67
C ASN A 5 -38.40 28.47 7.71
N LYS A 6 -37.51 27.48 7.84
CA LYS A 6 -36.36 27.49 8.76
C LYS A 6 -35.51 28.75 8.64
N GLN A 7 -35.29 29.23 7.42
CA GLN A 7 -34.49 30.42 7.15
C GLN A 7 -35.17 31.69 7.69
N ALA A 8 -36.51 31.76 7.60
CA ALA A 8 -37.28 32.88 8.14
C ALA A 8 -37.29 32.86 9.68
N LEU A 9 -37.37 31.68 10.30
CA LEU A 9 -37.27 31.53 11.74
C LEU A 9 -35.88 31.95 12.27
N ILE A 10 -34.81 31.53 11.61
CA ILE A 10 -33.44 31.96 11.93
C ILE A 10 -33.28 33.47 11.84
N ALA A 11 -33.81 34.11 10.79
CA ALA A 11 -33.75 35.56 10.63
C ALA A 11 -34.51 36.30 11.74
N LYS A 12 -35.68 35.78 12.14
CA LYS A 12 -36.48 36.31 13.26
C LYS A 12 -35.71 36.22 14.58
N ILE A 13 -35.10 35.07 14.86
CA ILE A 13 -34.30 34.85 16.08
C ILE A 13 -33.12 35.82 16.10
N LYS A 14 -32.35 35.92 15.01
CA LYS A 14 -31.20 36.83 14.90
C LYS A 14 -31.57 38.27 15.20
N LYS A 15 -32.65 38.77 14.58
CA LYS A 15 -33.13 40.14 14.81
C LYS A 15 -33.54 40.39 16.26
N GLN A 16 -34.13 39.40 16.92
CA GLN A 16 -34.47 39.52 18.34
C GLN A 16 -33.20 39.55 19.20
N THR A 17 -32.22 38.67 18.93
CA THR A 17 -30.96 38.62 19.68
C THR A 17 -30.06 39.85 19.48
N GLU A 18 -30.28 40.63 18.42
CA GLU A 18 -29.58 41.91 18.20
C GLU A 18 -30.12 43.05 19.09
N SER A 19 -31.39 42.98 19.49
CA SER A 19 -32.07 44.05 20.22
C SER A 19 -32.46 43.66 21.66
N PHE A 20 -32.49 42.35 21.97
CA PHE A 20 -32.98 41.80 23.23
C PHE A 20 -32.18 40.56 23.64
N ASP A 21 -31.95 40.40 24.94
CA ASP A 21 -31.31 39.20 25.53
C ASP A 21 -32.25 37.97 25.57
N THR A 22 -33.52 38.13 25.17
CA THR A 22 -34.53 37.08 25.21
C THR A 22 -35.20 36.92 23.83
N VAL A 23 -35.55 35.67 23.49
CA VAL A 23 -36.19 35.33 22.21
C VAL A 23 -37.59 34.81 22.47
N VAL A 24 -38.57 35.43 21.82
CA VAL A 24 -39.98 35.04 21.87
C VAL A 24 -40.33 34.25 20.61
N LEU A 25 -40.66 32.98 20.83
CA LEU A 25 -41.07 32.02 19.81
C LEU A 25 -42.49 31.55 20.07
N LYS A 26 -43.20 31.21 19.00
CA LYS A 26 -44.43 30.42 19.10
C LYS A 26 -44.10 28.96 19.39
N GLU A 27 -45.07 28.20 19.88
CA GLU A 27 -44.89 26.79 20.25
C GLU A 27 -44.46 25.93 19.05
N ASP A 28 -45.05 26.15 17.87
CA ASP A 28 -44.68 25.48 16.62
C ASP A 28 -43.26 25.82 16.16
N GLU A 29 -42.84 27.08 16.30
CA GLU A 29 -41.47 27.52 16.04
C GLU A 29 -40.47 26.89 17.02
N ALA A 30 -40.83 26.80 18.30
CA ALA A 30 -39.99 26.21 19.34
C ALA A 30 -39.83 24.69 19.18
N ASN A 31 -40.92 23.97 18.90
CA ASN A 31 -40.90 22.53 18.65
C ASN A 31 -40.06 22.18 17.42
N LEU A 32 -40.13 22.98 16.36
CA LEU A 32 -39.32 22.77 15.16
C LEU A 32 -37.82 22.88 15.44
N LEU A 33 -37.40 23.83 16.29
CA LEU A 33 -35.99 23.93 16.72
C LEU A 33 -35.56 22.74 17.58
N LEU A 34 -36.46 22.26 18.45
CA LEU A 34 -36.19 21.12 19.31
C LEU A 34 -35.97 19.84 18.49
N ASP A 35 -36.84 19.58 17.50
CA ASP A 35 -36.72 18.44 16.60
C ASP A 35 -35.41 18.48 15.79
N GLU A 36 -35.03 19.66 15.29
CA GLU A 36 -33.76 19.86 14.59
C GLU A 36 -32.55 19.64 15.50
N LEU A 37 -32.61 20.13 16.73
CA LEU A 37 -31.55 19.96 17.71
C LEU A 37 -31.38 18.49 18.07
N GLU A 38 -32.46 17.75 18.27
CA GLU A 38 -32.43 16.32 18.55
C GLU A 38 -31.88 15.53 17.36
N ALA A 39 -32.29 15.88 16.14
CA ALA A 39 -31.75 15.26 14.92
C ALA A 39 -30.24 15.53 14.76
N ALA A 40 -29.79 16.77 15.01
CA ALA A 40 -28.38 17.14 14.97
C ALA A 40 -27.57 16.40 16.05
N GLN A 41 -28.12 16.25 17.26
CA GLN A 41 -27.49 15.52 18.35
C GLN A 41 -27.32 14.04 18.00
N LYS A 42 -28.37 13.38 17.48
CA LYS A 42 -28.31 11.98 17.04
C LYS A 42 -27.25 11.79 15.95
N LEU A 43 -27.19 12.70 14.98
CA LEU A 43 -26.19 12.67 13.92
C LEU A 43 -24.77 12.86 14.48
N ALA A 44 -24.56 13.78 15.43
CA ALA A 44 -23.27 13.97 16.08
C ALA A 44 -22.82 12.72 16.87
N THR A 45 -23.74 12.07 17.59
CA THR A 45 -23.46 10.81 18.29
C THR A 45 -23.10 9.70 17.31
N GLN A 46 -23.85 9.57 16.21
CA GLN A 46 -23.56 8.58 15.17
C GLN A 46 -22.17 8.81 14.55
N GLN A 47 -21.84 10.07 14.22
CA GLN A 47 -20.52 10.43 13.71
C GLN A 47 -19.40 10.11 14.71
N GLY A 48 -19.62 10.38 16.00
CA GLY A 48 -18.67 10.01 17.06
C GLY A 48 -18.41 8.50 17.11
N ASN A 49 -19.46 7.68 17.04
CA ASN A 49 -19.33 6.23 17.03
C ASN A 49 -18.56 5.71 15.80
N ILE A 50 -18.84 6.29 14.61
CA ILE A 50 -18.12 5.95 13.39
C ILE A 50 -16.64 6.35 13.51
N ALA A 51 -16.35 7.53 14.05
CA ALA A 51 -14.98 8.00 14.24
C ALA A 51 -14.17 7.09 15.17
N VAL A 52 -14.79 6.59 16.25
CA VAL A 52 -14.16 5.62 17.17
C VAL A 52 -13.87 4.30 16.44
N ALA A 53 -14.84 3.75 15.71
CA ALA A 53 -14.66 2.50 14.97
C ALA A 53 -13.55 2.63 13.90
N LEU A 54 -13.55 3.72 13.13
CA LEU A 54 -12.52 3.98 12.13
C LEU A 54 -11.13 4.18 12.77
N LEU A 55 -11.06 4.80 13.94
CA LEU A 55 -9.81 4.94 14.68
C LEU A 55 -9.27 3.56 15.08
N ASP A 56 -10.12 2.68 15.61
CA ASP A 56 -9.73 1.31 15.96
C ASP A 56 -9.25 0.52 14.73
N GLU A 57 -9.96 0.61 13.60
CA GLU A 57 -9.54 -0.01 12.33
C GLU A 57 -8.17 0.52 11.85
N VAL A 58 -7.94 1.83 11.88
CA VAL A 58 -6.66 2.41 11.49
C VAL A 58 -5.54 1.98 12.43
N THR A 59 -5.80 1.87 13.73
CA THR A 59 -4.77 1.41 14.68
C THR A 59 -4.41 -0.07 14.48
N THR A 60 -5.39 -0.92 14.19
CA THR A 60 -5.15 -2.34 13.91
C THR A 60 -4.39 -2.54 12.60
N LEU A 61 -4.77 -1.84 11.52
CA LEU A 61 -4.04 -1.86 10.26
C LEU A 61 -2.58 -1.40 10.43
N ARG A 62 -2.33 -0.34 11.21
CA ARG A 62 -0.98 0.15 11.49
C ARG A 62 -0.13 -0.86 12.24
N ARG A 63 -0.70 -1.57 13.23
CA ARG A 63 0.01 -2.64 13.95
C ARG A 63 0.39 -3.77 13.02
N ASN A 64 -0.58 -4.30 12.27
CA ASN A 64 -0.34 -5.39 11.32
C ASN A 64 0.71 -5.03 10.27
N ALA A 65 0.68 -3.80 9.75
CA ALA A 65 1.68 -3.34 8.81
C ALA A 65 3.08 -3.31 9.44
N ASN A 66 3.20 -2.88 10.70
CA ASN A 66 4.46 -2.81 11.42
C ASN A 66 5.02 -4.19 11.77
N ASP A 67 4.14 -5.14 12.12
CA ASP A 67 4.54 -6.51 12.48
C ASP A 67 5.11 -7.30 11.31
N ASN A 68 4.70 -6.99 10.07
CA ASN A 68 5.19 -7.64 8.86
C ASN A 68 6.52 -7.05 8.32
N VAL A 69 6.90 -5.84 8.75
CA VAL A 69 8.15 -5.19 8.33
C VAL A 69 9.41 -6.02 8.60
N PRO A 70 9.61 -6.62 9.79
CA PRO A 70 10.82 -7.40 10.06
C PRO A 70 10.95 -8.62 9.13
N GLU A 71 9.88 -9.40 8.95
CA GLU A 71 9.91 -10.58 8.08
C GLU A 71 10.23 -10.22 6.62
N LEU A 72 9.62 -9.14 6.11
CA LEU A 72 9.91 -8.63 4.76
C LEU A 72 11.38 -8.18 4.61
N ARG A 73 11.95 -7.58 5.66
CA ARG A 73 13.38 -7.21 5.68
C ARG A 73 14.28 -8.45 5.63
N GLU A 74 13.97 -9.47 6.43
CA GLU A 74 14.74 -10.72 6.42
C GLU A 74 14.66 -11.44 5.06
N CYS A 75 13.47 -11.49 4.45
CA CYS A 75 13.30 -12.04 3.10
C CYS A 75 14.11 -11.26 2.06
N LEU A 76 14.14 -9.93 2.14
CA LEU A 76 14.94 -9.10 1.24
C LEU A 76 16.43 -9.36 1.41
N GLU A 77 16.93 -9.36 2.65
CA GLU A 77 18.35 -9.64 2.92
C GLU A 77 18.75 -11.05 2.43
N ALA A 78 17.89 -12.05 2.62
CA ALA A 78 18.13 -13.40 2.13
C ALA A 78 18.16 -13.46 0.59
N ALA A 79 17.23 -12.75 -0.07
CA ALA A 79 17.19 -12.67 -1.53
C ALA A 79 18.41 -11.94 -2.09
N GLU A 80 18.82 -10.82 -1.48
CA GLU A 80 20.02 -10.07 -1.84
C GLU A 80 21.28 -10.92 -1.71
N LYS A 81 21.43 -11.66 -0.59
CA LYS A 81 22.54 -12.61 -0.40
C LYS A 81 22.56 -13.68 -1.49
N ARG A 82 21.40 -14.24 -1.84
CA ARG A 82 21.30 -15.26 -2.88
C ARG A 82 21.64 -14.71 -4.26
N ILE A 83 21.21 -13.49 -4.58
CA ILE A 83 21.57 -12.81 -5.82
C ILE A 83 23.08 -12.59 -5.88
N ALA A 84 23.68 -12.04 -4.82
CA ALA A 84 25.13 -11.85 -4.76
C ALA A 84 25.91 -13.17 -4.91
N GLU A 85 25.44 -14.26 -4.29
CA GLU A 85 26.02 -15.60 -4.47
C GLU A 85 25.93 -16.07 -5.93
N LEU A 86 24.79 -15.87 -6.59
CA LEU A 86 24.59 -16.24 -7.99
C LEU A 86 25.48 -15.41 -8.92
N GLU A 87 25.58 -14.09 -8.69
CA GLU A 87 26.40 -13.17 -9.48
C GLU A 87 27.90 -13.41 -9.30
N ALA A 88 28.32 -13.95 -8.16
CA ALA A 88 29.71 -14.30 -7.88
C ALA A 88 30.18 -15.59 -8.57
N ARG A 89 29.29 -16.37 -9.21
CA ARG A 89 29.66 -17.64 -9.86
C ARG A 89 30.54 -17.39 -11.08
N THR A 90 31.80 -17.77 -10.97
CA THR A 90 32.76 -17.75 -12.06
C THR A 90 33.19 -19.17 -12.46
N VAL A 91 33.55 -19.36 -13.72
CA VAL A 91 34.12 -20.61 -14.23
C VAL A 91 35.30 -20.32 -15.14
N THR A 92 36.39 -21.04 -14.92
CA THR A 92 37.57 -20.98 -15.78
C THR A 92 37.46 -22.06 -16.85
N LEU A 93 37.51 -21.67 -18.12
CA LEU A 93 37.48 -22.64 -19.22
C LEU A 93 38.90 -23.15 -19.55
N PRO A 94 39.07 -24.43 -19.85
CA PRO A 94 40.35 -24.97 -20.28
C PRO A 94 40.83 -24.30 -21.57
N HIS A 95 42.15 -24.31 -21.77
CA HIS A 95 42.78 -23.80 -22.98
C HIS A 95 42.29 -24.60 -24.20
N THR A 96 42.09 -23.91 -25.32
CA THR A 96 41.73 -24.60 -26.56
C THR A 96 42.92 -25.43 -27.02
N PHE A 97 42.75 -26.74 -27.13
CA PHE A 97 43.74 -27.63 -27.74
C PHE A 97 43.22 -28.14 -29.08
N TRP A 98 44.13 -28.30 -30.04
CA TRP A 98 43.83 -28.85 -31.36
C TRP A 98 44.02 -30.35 -31.33
N TYR A 99 43.15 -31.08 -32.03
CA TYR A 99 43.25 -32.52 -32.26
C TYR A 99 42.97 -32.78 -33.75
N GLU A 100 43.60 -33.81 -34.31
CA GLU A 100 43.29 -34.24 -35.67
C GLU A 100 41.97 -35.03 -35.65
N HIS A 101 41.17 -34.98 -36.71
CA HIS A 101 39.81 -35.54 -36.71
C HIS A 101 39.75 -37.07 -36.49
N ASP A 102 40.90 -37.77 -36.53
CA ASP A 102 41.05 -39.20 -36.23
C ASP A 102 41.53 -39.47 -34.78
N ASP A 103 41.93 -38.46 -34.01
CA ASP A 103 42.44 -38.60 -32.62
C ASP A 103 41.33 -38.80 -31.57
N LEU A 104 40.08 -38.44 -31.92
CA LEU A 104 38.93 -38.66 -31.06
C LEU A 104 38.00 -39.71 -31.65
N SER A 105 37.54 -40.63 -30.79
CA SER A 105 36.42 -41.52 -31.13
C SER A 105 35.23 -40.71 -31.62
N ARG A 106 34.57 -41.19 -32.68
CA ARG A 106 33.34 -40.57 -33.24
C ARG A 106 32.22 -40.40 -32.22
N ASP A 107 32.29 -41.12 -31.10
CA ASP A 107 31.34 -41.05 -29.99
C ASP A 107 31.60 -39.88 -29.02
N ILE A 108 32.70 -39.13 -29.19
CA ILE A 108 33.04 -38.00 -28.32
C ILE A 108 32.49 -36.70 -28.92
N PRO A 109 31.46 -36.08 -28.32
CA PRO A 109 30.87 -34.87 -28.84
C PRO A 109 31.79 -33.67 -28.64
N VAL A 110 32.06 -32.93 -29.72
CA VAL A 110 32.84 -31.70 -29.70
C VAL A 110 31.90 -30.51 -29.87
N LEU A 111 31.95 -29.58 -28.92
CA LEU A 111 31.18 -28.34 -28.96
C LEU A 111 32.08 -27.14 -29.24
N ASP A 112 31.60 -26.21 -30.07
CA ASP A 112 32.26 -24.92 -30.29
C ASP A 112 32.33 -24.14 -28.97
N LYS A 113 33.55 -23.71 -28.61
CA LYS A 113 33.83 -22.91 -27.42
C LYS A 113 32.95 -21.67 -27.31
N ARG A 114 32.55 -21.06 -28.43
CA ARG A 114 31.63 -19.90 -28.45
C ARG A 114 30.23 -20.28 -27.97
N LEU A 115 29.73 -21.45 -28.36
CA LEU A 115 28.41 -21.94 -27.93
C LEU A 115 28.44 -22.31 -26.44
N VAL A 116 29.52 -22.94 -25.97
CA VAL A 116 29.72 -23.26 -24.55
C VAL A 116 29.74 -21.99 -23.70
N LYS A 117 30.51 -20.97 -24.10
CA LYS A 117 30.54 -19.66 -23.41
C LYS A 117 29.17 -18.98 -23.39
N LYS A 118 28.44 -19.02 -24.52
CA LYS A 118 27.08 -18.45 -24.61
C LYS A 118 26.12 -19.17 -23.66
N ALA A 119 26.18 -20.49 -23.58
CA ALA A 119 25.36 -21.28 -22.67
C ALA A 119 25.69 -20.99 -21.19
N ILE A 120 26.97 -20.86 -20.83
CA ILE A 120 27.42 -20.53 -19.47
C ILE A 120 26.91 -19.14 -19.04
N ARG A 121 27.00 -18.13 -19.92
CA ARG A 121 26.45 -16.79 -19.64
C ARG A 121 24.93 -16.79 -19.55
N ALA A 122 24.25 -17.57 -20.40
CA ALA A 122 22.80 -17.73 -20.33
C ALA A 122 22.34 -18.38 -19.00
N ALA A 123 23.21 -19.19 -18.39
CA ALA A 123 23.02 -19.75 -17.05
C ALA A 123 23.38 -18.77 -15.91
N GLY A 124 23.78 -17.53 -16.23
CA GLY A 124 24.13 -16.50 -15.24
C GLY A 124 25.52 -16.65 -14.62
N ILE A 125 26.42 -17.42 -15.24
CA ILE A 125 27.78 -17.67 -14.74
C ILE A 125 28.78 -16.86 -15.56
N LYS A 126 29.73 -16.22 -14.87
CA LYS A 126 30.83 -15.47 -15.51
C LYS A 126 31.96 -16.42 -15.94
N VAL A 127 32.59 -16.15 -17.07
CA VAL A 127 33.76 -16.94 -17.54
C VAL A 127 35.04 -16.16 -17.21
N GLU A 128 36.00 -16.79 -16.54
CA GLU A 128 37.29 -16.18 -16.22
C GLU A 128 38.25 -16.18 -17.41
N GLY A 129 39.09 -15.14 -17.51
CA GLY A 129 40.09 -15.02 -18.58
C GLY A 129 39.53 -14.54 -19.92
N GLU A 130 38.38 -13.88 -19.90
CA GLU A 130 37.88 -13.04 -20.99
C GLU A 130 38.24 -11.57 -20.81
#